data_AF-A0A6I7N607-F1
#
_entry.id   AF-A0A6I7N607-F1
#
_cell.length_a   1.000
_cell.length_b   1.000
_cell.length_c   1.000
_cell.angle_alpha   90.00
_cell.angle_beta   90.00
_cell.angle_gamma   90.00
#
_symmetry.space_group_name_H-M   'P 1'
#
loop_
_entity.id
_entity.type
_entity.pdbx_description
1 polymer ?
#
loop_
_entity_poly.entity_id
_entity_poly.type
_entity_poly.pdbx_seq_one_letter_code
_entity_poly.pdbx_strand_id
1 'polypeptide(L)'
;MADSNAGHDIEHFRERLLELRAEILDLKGARDDSAATVHLDQSSVGRLSRMDALQQQAMAQNAQRRAVQSLGRIEAALRRCEDGSYGFCVDCDEPIDPRRLNLDPTATRCIRCAEAHDG
;
A
#
# COMPACT_ATOMS: atom_id res chain seq x y z
N MET A 1 -31.91 8.82 -17.38
CA MET A 1 -31.16 9.75 -16.52
C MET A 1 -30.72 8.93 -15.32
N ALA A 2 -29.51 8.37 -15.39
CA ALA A 2 -28.93 7.55 -14.33
C ALA A 2 -27.96 8.42 -13.53
N ASP A 3 -27.99 8.27 -12.22
CA ASP A 3 -27.57 9.22 -11.20
C ASP A 3 -26.11 9.68 -11.30
N SER A 4 -25.95 10.99 -11.40
CA SER A 4 -24.67 11.71 -11.37
C SER A 4 -23.97 11.70 -9.99
N ASN A 5 -24.31 10.77 -9.10
CA ASN A 5 -23.79 10.72 -7.73
C ASN A 5 -22.63 9.73 -7.54
N ALA A 6 -22.30 8.90 -8.54
CA ALA A 6 -21.18 7.97 -8.48
C ALA A 6 -19.81 8.62 -8.82
N GLY A 7 -19.81 9.78 -9.48
CA GLY A 7 -18.60 10.45 -9.96
C GLY A 7 -17.93 11.42 -8.97
N HIS A 8 -18.40 11.52 -7.72
CA HIS A 8 -17.78 12.39 -6.71
C HIS A 8 -16.97 11.61 -5.66
N ASP A 9 -17.29 10.33 -5.42
CA ASP A 9 -16.57 9.51 -4.45
C ASP A 9 -15.35 8.80 -5.06
N ILE A 10 -15.41 8.39 -6.33
CA ILE A 10 -14.29 7.68 -6.99
C ILE A 10 -13.08 8.60 -7.09
N GLU A 11 -13.28 9.86 -7.47
CA GLU A 11 -12.24 10.88 -7.61
C GLU A 11 -11.58 11.17 -6.25
N HIS A 12 -12.37 11.28 -5.18
CA HIS A 12 -11.85 11.42 -3.82
C HIS A 12 -10.95 10.23 -3.43
N PHE A 13 -11.41 9.00 -3.64
CA PHE A 13 -10.60 7.82 -3.32
C PHE A 13 -9.38 7.68 -4.24
N ARG A 14 -9.48 8.08 -5.51
CA ARG A 14 -8.36 8.11 -6.45
C ARG A 14 -7.28 9.07 -5.98
N GLU A 15 -7.65 10.29 -5.57
CA GLU A 15 -6.72 11.25 -4.98
C GLU A 15 -6.04 10.66 -3.74
N ARG A 16 -6.81 10.05 -2.84
CA ARG A 16 -6.25 9.40 -1.65
C ARG A 16 -5.28 8.27 -1.98
N LEU A 17 -5.57 7.46 -3.01
CA LEU A 17 -4.67 6.40 -3.49
C LEU A 17 -3.38 6.97 -4.09
N LEU A 18 -3.45 8.10 -4.79
CA LEU A 18 -2.26 8.78 -5.34
C LEU A 18 -1.39 9.37 -4.23
N GLU A 19 -1.99 9.96 -3.20
CA GLU A 19 -1.27 10.43 -2.01
C GLU A 19 -0.53 9.27 -1.32
N LEU A 20 -1.24 8.17 -1.04
CA LEU A 20 -0.63 6.98 -0.42
C LEU A 20 0.51 6.40 -1.27
N ARG A 21 0.36 6.43 -2.60
CA ARG A 21 1.43 6.01 -3.52
C ARG A 21 2.65 6.92 -3.39
N ALA A 22 2.45 8.23 -3.39
CA ALA A 22 3.52 9.21 -3.24
C ALA A 22 4.24 9.05 -1.90
N GLU A 23 3.50 8.93 -0.80
CA GLU A 23 4.05 8.71 0.55
C GLU A 23 4.98 7.48 0.60
N ILE A 24 4.58 6.35 -0.01
CA ILE A 24 5.41 5.14 -0.02
C ILE A 24 6.65 5.30 -0.91
N LEU A 25 6.53 6.00 -2.04
CA LEU A 25 7.66 6.25 -2.94
C LEU A 25 8.68 7.21 -2.31
N ASP A 26 8.24 8.24 -1.62
CA ASP A 26 9.10 9.18 -0.91
C ASP A 26 9.86 8.48 0.23
N LEU A 27 9.17 7.64 1.01
CA LEU A 27 9.79 6.82 2.03
C LEU A 27 10.82 5.84 1.46
N LYS A 28 10.60 5.33 0.25
CA LYS A 28 11.58 4.48 -0.44
C LYS A 28 12.80 5.28 -0.90
N GLY A 29 12.59 6.43 -1.55
CA GLY A 29 13.68 7.30 -2.03
C GLY A 29 14.60 7.75 -0.89
N ALA A 30 14.03 8.24 0.22
CA ALA A 30 14.79 8.65 1.39
C ALA A 30 15.63 7.51 2.00
N ARG A 31 15.14 6.26 1.93
CA ARG A 31 15.87 5.08 2.42
C ARG A 31 17.01 4.68 1.49
N ASP A 32 16.81 4.76 0.18
CA ASP A 32 17.83 4.44 -0.81
C ASP A 32 19.02 5.43 -0.71
N ASP A 33 18.74 6.73 -0.53
CA ASP A 33 19.77 7.76 -0.29
C ASP A 33 20.56 7.52 1.00
N SER A 34 19.85 7.13 2.07
CA SER A 34 20.46 6.81 3.36
C SER A 34 21.33 5.54 3.28
N ALA A 35 20.87 4.51 2.57
CA ALA A 35 21.62 3.27 2.37
C ALA A 35 22.91 3.50 1.56
N ALA A 36 22.87 4.38 0.56
CA ALA A 36 24.05 4.77 -0.21
C ALA A 36 25.14 5.38 0.68
N THR A 37 24.76 6.22 1.65
CA THR A 37 25.69 6.86 2.59
C THR A 37 26.35 5.85 3.54
N VAL A 38 25.59 4.87 4.06
CA VAL A 38 26.09 3.86 5.01
C VAL A 38 27.05 2.84 4.37
N HIS A 39 26.88 2.53 3.07
CA HIS A 39 27.78 1.60 2.37
C HIS A 39 29.25 2.08 2.33
N LEU A 40 29.50 3.39 2.49
CA LEU A 40 30.85 3.97 2.47
C LEU A 40 31.62 3.77 3.79
N ASP A 41 30.97 3.44 4.91
CA ASP A 41 31.55 3.43 6.28
C ASP A 41 31.52 2.05 6.98
N GLN A 42 31.60 0.95 6.22
CA GLN A 42 31.54 -0.41 6.82
C GLN A 42 32.91 -1.01 7.19
N SER A 43 34.02 -0.29 7.01
CA SER A 43 35.38 -0.83 7.20
C SER A 43 35.84 -0.99 8.66
N SER A 44 35.00 -0.70 9.67
CA SER A 44 35.43 -0.59 11.08
C SER A 44 34.58 -1.36 12.12
N VAL A 45 33.71 -2.29 11.73
CA VAL A 45 32.73 -2.94 12.64
C VAL A 45 33.21 -4.25 13.32
N GLY A 46 33.11 -4.29 14.66
CA GLY A 46 33.39 -5.46 15.51
C GLY A 46 32.32 -6.55 15.50
N ARG A 47 32.51 -7.66 16.23
CA ARG A 47 31.59 -8.84 16.23
C ARG A 47 30.16 -8.53 16.69
N LEU A 48 29.98 -7.71 17.73
CA LEU A 48 28.65 -7.32 18.23
C LEU A 48 27.91 -6.49 17.17
N SER A 49 28.60 -5.51 16.57
CA SER A 49 28.05 -4.66 15.51
C SER A 49 27.63 -5.43 14.26
N ARG A 50 28.21 -6.60 13.98
CA ARG A 50 27.76 -7.46 12.88
C ARG A 50 26.40 -8.10 13.12
N MET A 51 26.09 -8.49 14.36
CA MET A 51 24.77 -9.07 14.69
C MET A 51 23.68 -8.00 14.56
N ASP A 52 23.96 -6.80 15.05
CA ASP A 52 23.06 -5.66 14.92
C ASP A 52 22.85 -5.28 13.45
N ALA A 53 23.91 -5.26 12.64
CA ALA A 53 23.83 -4.97 11.21
C ALA A 53 22.96 -5.99 10.47
N LEU A 54 23.08 -7.29 10.76
CA LEU A 54 22.23 -8.33 10.17
C LEU A 54 20.76 -8.17 10.57
N GLN A 55 20.48 -7.84 11.84
CA GLN A 55 19.13 -7.59 12.31
C GLN A 55 18.52 -6.35 11.61
N GLN A 56 19.29 -5.26 11.51
CA GLN A 56 18.87 -4.06 10.79
C GLN A 56 18.61 -4.35 9.30
N GLN A 57 19.46 -5.16 8.65
CA GLN A 57 19.26 -5.59 7.27
C GLN A 57 17.97 -6.39 7.10
N ALA A 58 17.70 -7.35 7.99
CA ALA A 58 16.47 -8.16 7.96
C ALA A 58 15.22 -7.29 8.14
N MET A 59 15.25 -6.34 9.09
CA MET A 59 14.18 -5.36 9.28
C MET A 59 13.97 -4.51 8.03
N ALA A 60 15.06 -4.03 7.42
CA ALA A 60 15.01 -3.20 6.23
C ALA A 60 14.40 -3.94 5.03
N GLN A 61 14.74 -5.22 4.84
CA GLN A 61 14.18 -6.10 3.82
C GLN A 61 12.68 -6.35 4.04
N ASN A 62 12.26 -6.59 5.29
CA ASN A 62 10.85 -6.76 5.62
C ASN A 62 10.03 -5.50 5.34
N ALA A 63 10.55 -4.32 5.70
CA ALA A 63 9.92 -3.04 5.36
C ALA A 63 9.80 -2.86 3.84
N GLN A 64 10.84 -3.22 3.08
CA GLN A 64 10.81 -3.15 1.62
C GLN A 64 9.74 -4.07 1.01
N ARG A 65 9.62 -5.30 1.50
CA ARG A 65 8.58 -6.25 1.05
C ARG A 65 7.17 -5.72 1.30
N ARG A 66 6.93 -5.15 2.48
CA ARG A 66 5.64 -4.52 2.82
C ARG A 66 5.32 -3.33 1.91
N ALA A 67 6.30 -2.47 1.64
CA ALA A 67 6.13 -1.33 0.73
C ALA A 67 5.76 -1.78 -0.69
N VAL A 68 6.43 -2.82 -1.22
CA VAL A 68 6.11 -3.39 -2.55
C VAL A 68 4.70 -3.96 -2.59
N GLN A 69 4.27 -4.70 -1.56
CA GLN A 69 2.91 -5.23 -1.48
C GLN A 69 1.86 -4.13 -1.41
N SER A 70 2.10 -3.08 -0.62
CA SER A 70 1.20 -1.92 -0.53
C SER A 70 1.10 -1.17 -1.85
N LEU A 71 2.21 -0.91 -2.55
CA LEU A 71 2.19 -0.30 -3.89
C LEU A 71 1.39 -1.15 -4.88
N GLY A 72 1.58 -2.47 -4.88
CA GLY A 72 0.82 -3.36 -5.76
C GLY A 72 -0.69 -3.29 -5.50
N ARG A 73 -1.11 -3.21 -4.23
CA ARG A 73 -2.53 -3.02 -3.85
C ARG A 73 -3.07 -1.66 -4.30
N ILE A 74 -2.30 -0.60 -4.13
CA ILE A 74 -2.68 0.76 -4.56
C ILE A 74 -2.82 0.84 -6.08
N GLU A 75 -1.85 0.29 -6.83
CA GLU A 75 -1.90 0.25 -8.29
C GLU A 75 -3.10 -0.57 -8.79
N ALA A 76 -3.43 -1.68 -8.14
CA ALA A 76 -4.62 -2.45 -8.46
C ALA A 76 -5.90 -1.66 -8.17
N ALA A 77 -5.97 -0.91 -7.07
CA ALA A 77 -7.09 -0.03 -6.76
C ALA A 77 -7.24 1.10 -7.79
N LEU A 78 -6.14 1.76 -8.17
CA LEU A 78 -6.14 2.79 -9.22
C LEU A 78 -6.61 2.27 -10.57
N ARG A 79 -6.20 1.06 -10.98
CA ARG A 79 -6.72 0.41 -12.19
C ARG A 79 -8.23 0.21 -12.13
N ARG A 80 -8.77 -0.19 -10.98
CA ARG A 80 -10.22 -0.31 -10.77
C ARG A 80 -10.94 1.04 -10.85
N CYS A 81 -10.27 2.14 -10.46
CA CYS A 81 -10.84 3.48 -10.64
C CYS A 81 -10.91 3.85 -12.13
N GLU A 82 -9.97 3.38 -12.94
CA GLU A 82 -9.91 3.64 -14.39
C GLU A 82 -10.90 2.80 -15.20
N ASP A 83 -11.12 1.54 -14.82
CA ASP A 83 -12.08 0.65 -15.48
C ASP A 83 -13.53 0.80 -14.96
N GLY A 84 -13.73 1.54 -13.88
CA GLY A 84 -15.03 1.81 -13.26
C GLY A 84 -15.51 0.74 -12.29
N SER A 85 -14.71 -0.28 -11.98
CA SER A 85 -15.04 -1.36 -11.04
C SER A 85 -14.67 -1.03 -9.58
N TYR A 86 -14.11 0.15 -9.31
CA TYR A 86 -13.77 0.57 -7.95
C TYR A 86 -15.02 0.72 -7.09
N GLY A 87 -14.91 0.32 -5.82
CA GLY A 87 -16.02 0.35 -4.88
C GLY A 87 -16.93 -0.88 -4.92
N PHE A 88 -16.67 -1.87 -5.78
CA PHE A 88 -17.42 -3.14 -5.82
C PHE A 88 -16.56 -4.32 -5.32
N CYS A 89 -17.22 -5.26 -4.65
CA CYS A 89 -16.62 -6.46 -4.10
C CYS A 89 -16.21 -7.43 -5.21
N VAL A 90 -14.97 -7.91 -5.20
CA VAL A 90 -14.48 -8.85 -6.23
C VAL A 90 -15.11 -10.24 -6.18
N ASP A 91 -15.78 -10.60 -5.08
CA ASP A 91 -16.37 -11.94 -4.92
C ASP A 91 -17.89 -11.97 -5.18
N CYS A 92 -18.62 -10.93 -4.74
CA CYS A 92 -20.08 -10.88 -4.83
C CYS A 92 -20.64 -9.74 -5.68
N ASP A 93 -19.77 -8.87 -6.21
CA ASP A 93 -20.14 -7.71 -7.03
C ASP A 93 -21.02 -6.66 -6.32
N GLU A 94 -21.21 -6.79 -5.00
CA GLU A 94 -21.95 -5.83 -4.20
C GLU A 94 -21.08 -4.59 -3.85
N PRO A 95 -21.69 -3.40 -3.68
CA PRO A 95 -20.98 -2.22 -3.22
C PRO A 95 -20.25 -2.43 -1.89
N ILE A 96 -19.01 -1.99 -1.81
CA ILE A 96 -18.21 -1.94 -0.58
C ILE A 96 -18.64 -0.71 0.22
N ASP A 97 -18.90 -0.90 1.52
CA ASP A 97 -19.25 0.20 2.43
C ASP A 97 -18.20 1.33 2.35
N PRO A 98 -18.59 2.59 2.07
CA PRO A 98 -17.67 3.72 2.01
C PRO A 98 -16.85 3.89 3.27
N ARG A 99 -17.35 3.53 4.46
CA ARG A 99 -16.58 3.58 5.71
C ARG A 99 -15.39 2.62 5.69
N ARG A 100 -15.54 1.47 5.01
CA ARG A 100 -14.45 0.51 4.80
C ARG A 100 -13.42 1.05 3.82
N LEU A 101 -13.85 1.70 2.73
CA LEU A 101 -12.94 2.34 1.77
C LEU A 101 -12.23 3.57 2.36
N ASN A 102 -12.87 4.29 3.28
CA ASN A 102 -12.23 5.37 4.04
C ASN A 102 -11.15 4.85 5.01
N LEU A 103 -11.35 3.67 5.59
CA LEU A 103 -10.35 3.02 6.45
C LEU A 103 -9.20 2.40 5.64
N ASP A 104 -9.53 1.72 4.54
CA ASP A 104 -8.58 1.15 3.59
C ASP A 104 -9.09 1.31 2.15
N PRO A 105 -8.58 2.31 1.40
CA PRO A 105 -8.98 2.54 0.00
C PRO A 105 -8.47 1.44 -0.94
N THR A 106 -7.63 0.53 -0.45
CA THR A 106 -7.17 -0.63 -1.24
C THR A 106 -8.07 -1.86 -1.07
N ALA A 107 -9.11 -1.78 -0.23
CA ALA A 107 -10.02 -2.89 0.00
C ALA A 107 -10.64 -3.41 -1.32
N THR A 108 -10.64 -4.73 -1.48
CA THR A 108 -11.22 -5.42 -2.65
C THR A 108 -12.53 -6.14 -2.34
N ARG A 109 -12.88 -6.29 -1.07
CA ARG A 109 -14.02 -7.10 -0.61
C ARG A 109 -14.91 -6.32 0.34
N CYS A 110 -16.22 -6.61 0.29
CA CYS A 110 -17.18 -6.20 1.30
C CYS A 110 -16.89 -6.91 2.64
N ILE A 111 -17.49 -6.42 3.72
CA ILE A 111 -17.26 -6.99 5.07
C ILE A 111 -17.63 -8.47 5.14
N ARG A 112 -18.75 -8.87 4.52
CA ARG A 112 -19.25 -10.26 4.54
C ARG A 112 -18.29 -11.24 3.86
N CYS A 113 -17.79 -10.87 2.67
CA CYS A 113 -16.82 -11.70 1.94
C CYS A 113 -15.46 -11.71 2.63
N ALA A 114 -15.02 -10.59 3.21
CA ALA A 114 -13.78 -10.54 3.98
C ALA A 114 -13.83 -11.47 5.20
N GLU A 115 -14.91 -11.41 5.99
CA GLU A 115 -15.11 -12.30 7.15
C GLU A 115 -15.14 -13.79 6.76
N ALA A 116 -15.68 -14.12 5.57
CA ALA A 116 -15.69 -15.49 5.06
C ALA A 116 -14.32 -16.01 4.60
N HIS A 117 -13.38 -15.12 4.26
CA HIS A 117 -12.03 -15.47 3.81
C HIS A 117 -10.99 -15.53 4.94
N ASP A 118 -11.20 -14.73 6.00
CA ASP A 118 -10.28 -14.65 7.14
C ASP A 118 -10.59 -15.68 8.25
N GLY A 119 -11.66 -16.47 8.08
CA GLY A 119 -12.14 -17.52 8.99
C GLY A 119 -11.60 -18.92 8.72
#